data_AF-A0A2H9MJZ4-F1
#
_entry.id   AF-A0A2H9MJZ4-F1
#
_cell.length_a   1.000
_cell.length_b   1.000
_cell.length_c   1.000
_cell.angle_alpha   90.00
_cell.angle_beta   90.00
_cell.angle_gamma   90.00
#
_symmetry.space_group_name_H-M   'P 1'
#
loop_
_entity.id
_entity.type
_entity.pdbx_description
1 polymer ?
#
loop_
_entity_poly.entity_id
_entity_poly.type
_entity_poly.pdbx_seq_one_letter_code
_entity_poly.pdbx_strand_id
1 'polypeptide(L)'
;GFRKLIIGVGGSATNDAGTGMAQALGVKLLDSPGKDIPFGGIGLKKLDKIDLSGIDKRIAETEIIVACDVSNPLTGVYGAANVYGRQKGATPKMIKELDNYLKHFARIVERDLGKNVKEIPGAGAGGGMGAGLMV
;
A
#
# COMPACT_ATOMS: atom_id res chain seq x y z
N GLY A 1 3.27 -24.41 8.89
CA GLY A 1 2.06 -23.76 8.32
C GLY A 1 2.19 -23.68 6.82
N PHE A 2 1.14 -23.24 6.11
CA PHE A 2 1.20 -23.06 4.66
C PHE A 2 2.33 -22.09 4.27
N ARG A 3 2.96 -22.34 3.11
CA ARG A 3 4.09 -21.56 2.56
C ARG A 3 3.81 -21.02 1.16
N LYS A 4 2.61 -21.25 0.65
CA LYS A 4 2.10 -20.69 -0.60
C LYS A 4 0.72 -20.11 -0.31
N LEU A 5 0.55 -18.83 -0.55
CA LEU A 5 -0.70 -18.11 -0.33
C LEU A 5 -1.13 -17.49 -1.66
N ILE A 6 -2.41 -17.65 -2.01
CA ILE A 6 -3.03 -16.95 -3.13
C ILE A 6 -3.98 -15.92 -2.53
N ILE A 7 -3.75 -14.64 -2.80
CA ILE A 7 -4.48 -13.52 -2.21
C ILE A 7 -5.24 -12.79 -3.32
N GLY A 8 -6.58 -12.77 -3.22
CA GLY A 8 -7.42 -11.89 -4.02
C GLY A 8 -7.46 -10.49 -3.43
N VAL A 9 -7.21 -9.46 -4.24
CA VAL A 9 -7.19 -8.05 -3.81
C VAL A 9 -8.35 -7.21 -4.38
N GLY A 10 -9.29 -7.85 -5.06
CA GLY A 10 -10.51 -7.23 -5.61
C GLY A 10 -11.54 -6.86 -4.53
N GLY A 11 -12.48 -5.98 -4.88
CA GLY A 11 -13.61 -5.62 -4.00
C GLY A 11 -13.24 -4.85 -2.73
N SER A 12 -12.09 -4.18 -2.69
CA SER A 12 -11.62 -3.50 -1.47
C SER A 12 -12.38 -2.20 -1.17
N ALA A 13 -12.53 -1.89 0.12
CA ALA A 13 -12.99 -0.58 0.61
C ALA A 13 -11.84 0.38 0.94
N THR A 14 -10.59 -0.12 0.97
CA THR A 14 -9.41 0.63 1.43
C THR A 14 -8.73 1.41 0.31
N ASN A 15 -8.01 2.46 0.68
CA ASN A 15 -7.08 3.20 -0.19
C ASN A 15 -5.86 3.65 0.63
N ASP A 16 -5.19 2.69 1.26
CA ASP A 16 -4.12 2.89 2.23
C ASP A 16 -2.79 2.27 1.78
N ALA A 17 -2.64 1.84 0.53
CA ALA A 17 -1.46 1.11 0.05
C ALA A 17 -1.17 -0.21 0.77
N GLY A 18 -2.15 -0.79 1.49
CA GLY A 18 -1.94 -2.00 2.28
C GLY A 18 -1.19 -1.76 3.59
N THR A 19 -1.05 -0.50 4.04
CA THR A 19 -0.34 -0.19 5.29
C THR A 19 -0.98 -0.81 6.52
N GLY A 20 -2.30 -0.90 6.58
CA GLY A 20 -2.96 -1.59 7.70
C GLY A 20 -2.58 -3.07 7.78
N MET A 21 -2.44 -3.75 6.63
CA MET A 21 -1.96 -5.13 6.56
C MET A 21 -0.50 -5.22 7.02
N ALA A 22 0.37 -4.34 6.53
CA ALA A 22 1.77 -4.34 6.91
C ALA A 22 1.95 -4.14 8.43
N GLN A 23 1.20 -3.20 9.03
CA GLN A 23 1.19 -2.97 10.48
C GLN A 23 0.73 -4.22 11.26
N ALA A 24 -0.32 -4.89 10.79
CA ALA A 24 -0.80 -6.13 11.40
C ALA A 24 0.23 -7.28 11.32
N LEU A 25 1.11 -7.26 10.31
CA LEU A 25 2.22 -8.21 10.16
C LEU A 25 3.48 -7.79 10.93
N GLY A 26 3.45 -6.70 11.70
CA GLY A 26 4.56 -6.25 12.55
C GLY A 26 5.47 -5.20 11.93
N VAL A 27 5.17 -4.70 10.72
CA VAL A 27 5.87 -3.56 10.14
C VAL A 27 5.53 -2.29 10.91
N LYS A 28 6.55 -1.52 11.28
CA LYS A 28 6.35 -0.19 11.88
C LYS A 28 6.35 0.86 10.79
N LEU A 29 5.27 1.63 10.75
CA LEU A 29 5.10 2.74 9.82
C LEU A 29 5.07 4.01 10.66
N LEU A 30 6.19 4.72 10.65
CA LEU A 30 6.47 5.76 11.64
C LEU A 30 6.35 7.15 11.03
N ASP A 31 5.85 8.09 11.81
CA ASP A 31 5.94 9.52 11.53
C ASP A 31 7.32 10.10 11.90
N SER A 32 7.57 11.37 11.57
CA SER A 32 8.85 12.04 11.84
C SER A 32 9.25 12.04 13.34
N PRO A 33 8.30 12.20 14.29
CA PRO A 33 8.55 11.95 15.71
C PRO A 33 8.87 10.49 16.11
N GLY A 34 8.75 9.53 15.21
CA GLY A 34 8.98 8.10 15.48
C GLY A 34 7.79 7.37 16.07
N LYS A 35 6.56 7.89 15.95
CA LYS A 35 5.32 7.24 16.40
C LYS A 35 4.62 6.55 15.24
N ASP A 36 3.84 5.51 15.53
CA ASP A 36 3.04 4.86 14.49
C ASP A 36 2.05 5.82 13.82
N ILE A 37 1.97 5.75 12.49
CA ILE A 37 0.98 6.49 11.73
C ILE A 37 -0.43 5.95 12.03
N PRO A 38 -1.47 6.82 12.00
CA PRO A 38 -2.85 6.39 12.08
C PRO A 38 -3.25 5.44 10.94
N PHE A 39 -4.31 4.65 11.15
CA PHE A 39 -4.84 3.77 10.11
C PHE A 39 -5.45 4.51 8.92
N GLY A 40 -5.52 3.80 7.79
CA GLY A 40 -6.13 4.27 6.56
C GLY A 40 -5.26 5.23 5.75
N GLY A 41 -5.74 5.62 4.57
CA GLY A 41 -4.96 6.44 3.63
C GLY A 41 -4.55 7.82 4.17
N ILE A 42 -5.21 8.33 5.22
CA ILE A 42 -4.82 9.59 5.86
C ILE A 42 -3.50 9.47 6.63
N GLY A 43 -3.18 8.29 7.16
CA GLY A 43 -1.94 8.02 7.87
C GLY A 43 -0.71 8.20 6.98
N LEU A 44 -0.83 7.82 5.70
CA LEU A 44 0.21 7.97 4.69
C LEU A 44 0.70 9.41 4.52
N LYS A 45 -0.12 10.42 4.87
CA LYS A 45 0.31 11.82 4.89
C LYS A 45 1.48 12.07 5.84
N LYS A 46 1.55 11.31 6.94
CA LYS A 46 2.54 11.46 8.01
C LYS A 46 3.69 10.46 7.91
N LEU A 47 3.62 9.50 6.99
CA LEU A 47 4.61 8.44 6.89
C LEU A 47 5.99 9.03 6.60
N ASP A 48 6.89 8.88 7.56
CA ASP A 48 8.27 9.33 7.45
C ASP A 48 9.25 8.17 7.35
N LYS A 49 8.98 6.99 7.94
CA LYS A 49 9.89 5.84 7.92
C LYS A 49 9.17 4.49 7.93
N ILE A 50 9.70 3.53 7.17
CA ILE A 50 9.29 2.12 7.22
C ILE A 50 10.37 1.33 7.97
N ASP A 51 9.97 0.58 9.00
CA ASP A 51 10.84 -0.31 9.76
C ASP A 51 10.29 -1.74 9.75
N LEU A 52 11.04 -2.63 9.09
CA LEU A 52 10.72 -4.05 8.92
C LEU A 52 11.24 -4.94 10.06
N SER A 53 11.94 -4.39 11.06
CA SER A 53 12.57 -5.20 12.13
C SER A 53 11.56 -6.05 12.92
N GLY A 54 10.30 -5.62 12.99
CA GLY A 54 9.21 -6.32 13.66
C GLY A 54 8.37 -7.24 12.77
N ILE A 55 8.65 -7.33 11.46
CA ILE A 55 7.83 -8.12 10.55
C ILE A 55 7.86 -9.61 10.93
N ASP A 56 6.71 -10.28 10.78
CA ASP A 56 6.64 -11.72 10.94
C ASP A 56 7.58 -12.43 9.96
N LYS A 57 8.62 -13.07 10.50
CA LYS A 57 9.68 -13.73 9.73
C LYS A 57 9.15 -14.78 8.76
N ARG A 58 7.97 -15.36 9.03
CA ARG A 58 7.34 -16.36 8.16
C ARG A 58 6.91 -15.79 6.81
N ILE A 59 6.74 -14.47 6.70
CA ILE A 59 6.44 -13.79 5.43
C ILE A 59 7.59 -13.99 4.43
N ALA A 60 8.84 -13.88 4.88
CA ALA A 60 10.01 -14.08 4.01
C ALA A 60 10.15 -15.54 3.52
N GLU A 61 9.57 -16.49 4.24
CA GLU A 61 9.56 -17.92 3.86
C GLU A 61 8.35 -18.29 2.97
N THR A 62 7.43 -17.36 2.73
CA THR A 62 6.14 -17.64 2.09
C THR A 62 6.09 -17.06 0.68
N GLU A 63 5.77 -17.91 -0.29
CA GLU A 63 5.41 -17.47 -1.64
C GLU A 63 4.00 -16.85 -1.60
N ILE A 64 3.93 -15.55 -1.90
CA ILE A 64 2.65 -14.82 -1.97
C ILE A 64 2.34 -14.53 -3.43
N ILE A 65 1.26 -15.11 -3.91
CA ILE A 65 0.72 -14.87 -5.25
C ILE A 65 -0.49 -13.95 -5.10
N VAL A 66 -0.44 -12.79 -5.74
CA VAL A 66 -1.55 -11.84 -5.75
C VAL A 66 -2.36 -12.06 -7.02
N ALA A 67 -3.63 -12.46 -6.87
CA ALA A 67 -4.58 -12.50 -7.97
C ALA A 67 -5.01 -11.07 -8.30
N CYS A 68 -4.48 -10.54 -9.39
CA CYS A 68 -4.72 -9.19 -9.88
C CYS A 68 -5.20 -9.25 -11.34
N ASP A 69 -6.38 -8.73 -11.61
CA ASP A 69 -7.04 -8.69 -12.92
C ASP A 69 -6.93 -7.31 -13.61
N VAL A 70 -6.21 -6.37 -12.99
CA VAL A 70 -6.06 -4.99 -13.46
C VAL A 70 -4.60 -4.57 -13.57
N SER A 71 -4.29 -3.69 -14.51
CA SER A 71 -2.92 -3.20 -14.75
C SER A 71 -2.65 -1.81 -14.17
N ASN A 72 -3.62 -1.22 -13.46
CA ASN A 72 -3.54 0.13 -12.93
C ASN A 72 -2.31 0.32 -12.02
N PRO A 73 -1.48 1.36 -12.26
CA PRO A 73 -0.34 1.66 -11.41
C PRO A 73 -0.80 2.17 -10.03
N LEU A 74 0.14 2.38 -9.12
CA LEU A 74 -0.19 2.86 -7.78
C LEU A 74 -0.79 4.28 -7.81
N THR A 75 -0.24 5.17 -8.67
CA THR A 75 -0.54 6.62 -8.65
C THR A 75 -0.78 7.18 -10.05
N GLY A 76 -1.25 8.42 -10.12
CA GLY A 76 -1.47 9.15 -11.38
C GLY A 76 -2.90 9.00 -11.90
N VAL A 77 -3.14 9.49 -13.12
CA VAL A 77 -4.50 9.56 -13.71
C VAL A 77 -5.18 8.19 -13.84
N TYR A 78 -4.39 7.13 -14.01
CA TYR A 78 -4.85 5.74 -14.03
C TYR A 78 -4.57 4.99 -12.72
N GLY A 79 -4.14 5.69 -11.67
CA GLY A 79 -3.75 5.12 -10.39
C GLY A 79 -4.92 4.74 -9.48
N ALA A 80 -4.60 4.08 -8.36
CA ALA A 80 -5.59 3.50 -7.46
C ALA A 80 -6.68 4.48 -7.01
N ALA A 81 -6.28 5.68 -6.55
CA ALA A 81 -7.21 6.69 -6.05
C ALA A 81 -8.10 7.25 -7.17
N ASN A 82 -7.53 7.52 -8.34
CA ASN A 82 -8.26 8.14 -9.46
C ASN A 82 -9.27 7.18 -10.10
N VAL A 83 -8.93 5.90 -10.21
CA VAL A 83 -9.79 4.90 -10.87
C VAL A 83 -10.81 4.28 -9.91
N TYR A 84 -10.39 3.95 -8.69
CA TYR A 84 -11.24 3.21 -7.75
C TYR A 84 -11.72 4.02 -6.54
N GLY A 85 -11.27 5.27 -6.36
CA GLY A 85 -11.64 6.07 -5.19
C GLY A 85 -13.14 6.38 -5.13
N ARG A 86 -13.77 6.73 -6.26
CA ARG A 86 -15.19 7.13 -6.30
C ARG A 86 -16.13 6.02 -5.81
N GLN A 87 -15.92 4.79 -6.26
CA GLN A 87 -16.73 3.64 -5.84
C GLN A 87 -16.53 3.27 -4.35
N LYS A 88 -15.45 3.76 -3.73
CA LYS A 88 -15.16 3.61 -2.29
C LYS A 88 -15.65 4.81 -1.46
N GLY A 89 -16.42 5.72 -2.07
CA GLY A 89 -16.97 6.91 -1.40
C GLY A 89 -16.04 8.13 -1.35
N ALA A 90 -14.90 8.11 -2.06
CA ALA A 90 -13.99 9.27 -2.07
C ALA A 90 -14.55 10.42 -2.92
N THR A 91 -14.61 11.62 -2.33
CA THR A 91 -14.92 12.86 -3.05
C THR A 91 -13.81 13.24 -4.03
N PRO A 92 -14.06 14.10 -5.03
CA PRO A 92 -13.01 14.59 -5.94
C PRO A 92 -11.82 15.23 -5.22
N LYS A 93 -12.05 15.88 -4.08
CA LYS A 93 -10.98 16.42 -3.23
C LYS A 93 -10.16 15.31 -2.58
N MET A 94 -10.83 14.33 -1.98
CA MET A 94 -10.19 13.17 -1.35
C MET A 94 -9.35 12.38 -2.36
N ILE A 95 -9.82 12.20 -3.59
CA ILE A 95 -9.07 11.50 -4.64
C ILE A 95 -7.71 12.16 -4.90
N LYS A 96 -7.68 13.50 -5.01
CA LYS A 96 -6.42 14.25 -5.20
C LYS A 96 -5.47 14.10 -4.00
N GLU A 97 -6.03 14.16 -2.79
CA GLU A 97 -5.26 13.98 -1.56
C GLU A 97 -4.68 12.55 -1.45
N LEU A 98 -5.51 11.53 -1.66
CA LEU A 98 -5.12 10.13 -1.63
C LEU A 98 -4.06 9.80 -2.69
N ASP A 99 -4.19 10.30 -3.92
CA ASP A 99 -3.15 10.11 -4.94
C ASP A 99 -1.81 10.72 -4.51
N ASN A 100 -1.83 11.89 -3.86
CA ASN A 100 -0.62 12.51 -3.32
C ASN A 100 -0.03 11.71 -2.15
N TYR A 101 -0.88 11.13 -1.29
CA TYR A 101 -0.43 10.27 -0.19
C TYR A 101 0.19 8.97 -0.72
N LEU A 102 -0.38 8.38 -1.76
CA LEU A 102 0.19 7.19 -2.41
C LEU A 102 1.52 7.51 -3.12
N LYS A 103 1.66 8.69 -3.73
CA LYS A 103 2.96 9.16 -4.26
C LYS A 103 3.99 9.35 -3.14
N HIS A 104 3.56 9.87 -2.00
CA HIS A 104 4.43 10.00 -0.84
C HIS A 104 4.89 8.63 -0.34
N PHE A 105 3.97 7.69 -0.15
CA PHE A 105 4.27 6.31 0.20
C PHE A 105 5.29 5.68 -0.77
N ALA A 106 5.06 5.78 -2.09
CA ALA A 106 5.97 5.23 -3.09
C ALA A 106 7.42 5.77 -2.95
N ARG A 107 7.57 7.06 -2.65
CA ARG A 107 8.88 7.68 -2.40
C ARG A 107 9.55 7.13 -1.14
N ILE A 108 8.78 6.90 -0.07
CA ILE A 108 9.33 6.34 1.18
C ILE A 108 9.72 4.88 0.99
N VAL A 109 8.90 4.08 0.29
CA VAL A 109 9.24 2.71 -0.08
C VAL A 109 10.53 2.66 -0.89
N GLU A 110 10.69 3.52 -1.89
CA GLU A 110 11.92 3.57 -2.69
C GLU A 110 13.13 3.95 -1.85
N ARG A 111 12.98 4.94 -0.95
CA ARG A 111 14.05 5.40 -0.04
C ARG A 111 14.47 4.34 0.97
N ASP A 112 13.50 3.70 1.64
CA ASP A 112 13.77 2.83 2.80
C ASP A 112 13.98 1.37 2.41
N LEU A 113 13.32 0.91 1.34
CA LEU A 113 13.33 -0.49 0.91
C LEU A 113 13.99 -0.70 -0.44
N GLY A 114 14.38 0.37 -1.15
CA GLY A 114 15.03 0.28 -2.46
C GLY A 114 14.12 -0.24 -3.59
N LYS A 115 12.80 -0.24 -3.38
CA LYS A 115 11.81 -0.78 -4.34
C LYS A 115 11.00 0.34 -4.98
N ASN A 116 11.01 0.41 -6.31
CA ASN A 116 10.16 1.35 -7.03
C ASN A 116 8.83 0.69 -7.43
N VAL A 117 7.77 0.97 -6.67
CA VAL A 117 6.42 0.40 -6.88
C VAL A 117 5.47 1.33 -7.63
N LYS A 118 5.91 2.55 -7.96
CA LYS A 118 5.03 3.61 -8.45
C LYS A 118 4.36 3.24 -9.77
N GLU A 119 5.11 2.59 -10.65
CA GLU A 119 4.74 2.35 -12.06
C GLU A 119 4.58 0.86 -12.39
N ILE A 120 4.69 -0.02 -11.39
CA ILE A 120 4.49 -1.46 -11.60
C ILE A 120 3.01 -1.70 -11.96
N PRO A 121 2.72 -2.39 -13.08
CA PRO A 121 1.36 -2.77 -13.43
C PRO A 121 0.69 -3.58 -12.31
N GLY A 122 -0.52 -3.18 -11.93
CA GLY A 122 -1.27 -3.83 -10.85
C GLY A 122 -0.91 -3.37 -9.44
N ALA A 123 0.09 -2.50 -9.27
CA ALA A 123 0.42 -1.92 -7.97
C ALA A 123 -0.75 -1.14 -7.33
N GLY A 124 -1.66 -0.61 -8.15
CA GLY A 124 -2.87 0.09 -7.69
C GLY A 124 -4.01 -0.80 -7.22
N ALA A 125 -3.91 -2.12 -7.44
CA ALA A 125 -4.96 -3.07 -7.08
C ALA A 125 -5.27 -3.02 -5.58
N GLY A 126 -6.55 -3.20 -5.22
CA GLY A 126 -6.99 -3.18 -3.83
C GLY A 126 -6.80 -1.83 -3.11
N GLY A 127 -6.64 -0.72 -3.82
CA GLY A 127 -6.35 0.59 -3.18
C GLY A 127 -4.87 0.77 -2.83
N GLY A 128 -3.99 0.14 -3.62
CA GLY A 128 -2.55 0.10 -3.41
C GLY A 128 -2.06 -1.10 -2.60
N MET A 129 -2.95 -2.02 -2.20
CA MET A 129 -2.58 -3.30 -1.58
C MET A 129 -1.62 -4.10 -2.46
N GLY A 130 -1.79 -4.04 -3.79
CA GLY A 130 -0.86 -4.64 -4.74
C GLY A 130 0.57 -4.17 -4.51
N ALA A 131 0.79 -2.85 -4.40
CA ALA A 131 2.10 -2.29 -4.06
C ALA A 131 2.60 -2.76 -2.67
N GLY A 132 1.73 -2.77 -1.66
CA GLY A 132 2.07 -3.21 -0.30
C GLY A 132 2.50 -4.68 -0.21
N LEU A 133 1.98 -5.55 -1.08
CA LEU A 133 2.36 -6.97 -1.16
C LEU A 133 3.62 -7.22 -2.00
N MET A 134 4.06 -6.25 -2.81
CA MET A 134 5.30 -6.34 -3.61
C MET A 134 6.55 -5.98 -2.80
N VAL A 135 6.38 -5.29 -1.65
CA VAL A 135 7.46 -4.71 -0.85
C VAL A 135 7.77 -5.53 0.37
#